data_AF-F9ELI3-F1
#
_entry.id   AF-F9ELI3-F1
#
_cell.length_a   1.000
_cell.length_b   1.000
_cell.length_c   1.000
_cell.angle_alpha   90.00
_cell.angle_beta   90.00
_cell.angle_gamma   90.00
#
_symmetry.space_group_name_H-M   'P 1'
#
loop_
_entity.id
_entity.type
_entity.pdbx_description
1 polymer ?
#
loop_
_entity_poly.entity_id
_entity_poly.type
_entity_poly.pdbx_seq_one_letter_code
_entity_poly.pdbx_strand_id
1 'polypeptide(L)'
;MERLNIIDLEKEEVKKEKLLIDSRNKELRNIISEKEKEKAVTSERLDNVKKEKLVKEEYILHLDNKIEKKVEEITESKNKKDEISKNILEMAAANKEFENKILNLENIKTEKSDLIENKNKKVRDLELEKQLASNEIENNEKKLKSSQDEVENFKKELEEANKKLLANNKEKDLVHSQLEARKEELTKTEERNEFLVNQLSEISKSINKLSQDIREFEYQEKTSSGKLEALVRMDENNEGFFKGVKEILNSGINGIDGVLISLIKFDEEYEKAVEAAIPGNLQDIIVEDKEVAKKCIAFLTEKKLGRASFLALDTIKPNRREFKASINGVLGLAADLITADKKYQKVIDFIFGGLLIVENIDIATDILNKNLFSGNIVTLTGELVSSRGRITGGENQKSTINQIFERKKKLKF
;
A
#
# COMPACT_ATOMS: atom_id res chain seq x y z
N MET A 1 115.98 103.34 209.68
CA MET A 1 116.86 104.10 208.78
C MET A 1 117.42 103.16 207.72
N GLU A 2 117.47 103.64 206.49
CA GLU A 2 118.57 103.41 205.52
C GLU A 2 118.74 102.10 204.76
N ARG A 3 117.86 101.12 204.90
CA ARG A 3 117.82 100.01 203.92
C ARG A 3 116.43 99.74 203.37
N LEU A 4 115.48 100.69 203.36
CA LEU A 4 115.52 101.77 202.37
C LEU A 4 116.11 101.26 201.04
N ASN A 5 115.22 100.76 200.20
CA ASN A 5 115.37 100.81 198.75
C ASN A 5 116.14 99.68 198.08
N ILE A 6 117.14 99.02 198.69
CA ILE A 6 117.92 98.03 197.91
C ILE A 6 117.11 96.73 197.65
N ILE A 7 116.31 96.25 198.61
CA ILE A 7 115.47 95.04 198.40
C ILE A 7 114.18 95.36 197.64
N ASP A 8 113.67 96.60 197.78
CA ASP A 8 112.59 97.13 196.94
C ASP A 8 112.99 97.18 195.46
N LEU A 9 114.28 97.34 195.15
CA LEU A 9 114.78 97.38 193.77
C LEU A 9 115.10 95.98 193.20
N GLU A 10 115.73 95.08 193.97
CA GLU A 10 116.09 93.75 193.44
C GLU A 10 114.87 92.81 193.25
N LYS A 11 113.81 92.93 194.06
CA LYS A 11 112.58 92.14 193.85
C LYS A 11 111.77 92.62 192.64
N GLU A 12 111.82 93.91 192.33
CA GLU A 12 111.24 94.47 191.11
C GLU A 12 111.95 93.97 189.84
N GLU A 13 113.26 93.72 189.90
CA GLU A 13 114.05 93.29 188.75
C GLU A 13 113.83 91.80 188.42
N VAL A 14 113.79 90.91 189.43
CA VAL A 14 113.52 89.47 189.20
C VAL A 14 112.08 89.20 188.77
N LYS A 15 111.10 90.02 189.18
CA LYS A 15 109.71 89.89 188.71
C LYS A 15 109.56 90.26 187.22
N LYS A 16 110.40 91.17 186.71
CA LYS A 16 110.44 91.54 185.28
C LYS A 16 111.02 90.44 184.39
N GLU A 17 112.02 89.66 184.84
CA GLU A 17 112.56 88.53 184.05
C GLU A 17 111.55 87.39 183.86
N LYS A 18 110.70 87.12 184.86
CA LYS A 18 109.59 86.16 184.72
C LYS A 18 108.52 86.63 183.72
N LEU A 19 108.39 87.95 183.53
CA LEU A 19 107.50 88.59 182.56
C LEU A 19 107.92 88.32 181.09
N LEU A 20 109.14 87.86 180.79
CA LEU A 20 109.56 87.60 179.40
C LEU A 20 109.45 86.11 179.00
N ILE A 21 109.74 85.19 179.92
CA ILE A 21 109.74 83.75 179.64
C ILE A 21 108.31 83.19 179.55
N ASP A 22 107.39 83.63 180.40
CA ASP A 22 105.98 83.21 180.33
C ASP A 22 105.28 83.75 179.06
N SER A 23 105.71 84.92 178.57
CA SER A 23 105.28 85.49 177.28
C SER A 23 105.75 84.61 176.10
N ARG A 24 107.04 84.21 176.10
CA ARG A 24 107.64 83.37 175.04
C ARG A 24 107.06 81.95 174.99
N ASN A 25 106.76 81.36 176.14
CA ASN A 25 106.15 80.03 176.23
C ASN A 25 104.70 80.00 175.73
N LYS A 26 103.97 81.11 175.84
CA LYS A 26 102.60 81.22 175.33
C LYS A 26 102.57 81.37 173.80
N GLU A 27 103.53 82.08 173.21
CA GLU A 27 103.70 82.20 171.76
C GLU A 27 104.04 80.85 171.09
N LEU A 28 104.97 80.08 171.68
CA LEU A 28 105.37 78.78 171.13
C LEU A 28 104.23 77.74 171.13
N ARG A 29 103.32 77.80 172.12
CA ARG A 29 102.13 76.93 172.14
C ARG A 29 101.14 77.28 171.02
N ASN A 30 101.01 78.55 170.65
CA ASN A 30 100.14 78.95 169.53
C ASN A 30 100.69 78.47 168.17
N ILE A 31 102.01 78.50 167.98
CA ILE A 31 102.64 78.06 166.71
C ILE A 31 102.51 76.54 166.51
N ILE A 32 102.64 75.75 167.57
CA ILE A 32 102.46 74.28 167.48
C ILE A 32 101.01 73.93 167.12
N SER A 33 100.02 74.62 167.69
CA SER A 33 98.60 74.41 167.37
C SER A 33 98.24 74.78 165.92
N GLU A 34 98.90 75.76 165.30
CA GLU A 34 98.66 76.10 163.89
C GLU A 34 99.27 75.08 162.94
N LYS A 35 100.47 74.58 163.24
CA LYS A 35 101.16 73.60 162.40
C LYS A 35 100.49 72.21 162.41
N GLU A 36 99.86 71.82 163.52
CA GLU A 36 99.08 70.57 163.57
C GLU A 36 97.78 70.65 162.74
N LYS A 37 97.15 71.83 162.67
CA LYS A 37 95.98 72.06 161.80
C LYS A 37 96.32 72.02 160.31
N GLU A 38 97.46 72.57 159.89
CA GLU A 38 97.89 72.52 158.48
C GLU A 38 98.13 71.08 157.98
N LYS A 39 98.66 70.20 158.84
CA LYS A 39 98.93 68.79 158.49
C LYS A 39 97.65 67.98 158.26
N ALA A 40 96.59 68.24 159.02
CA ALA A 40 95.31 67.57 158.86
C ALA A 40 94.66 67.89 157.49
N VAL A 41 94.68 69.16 157.09
CA VAL A 41 94.06 69.62 155.82
C VAL A 41 94.80 69.10 154.59
N THR A 42 96.14 68.95 154.66
CA THR A 42 96.92 68.41 153.53
C THR A 42 96.77 66.90 153.35
N SER A 43 96.56 66.15 154.44
CA SER A 43 96.27 64.70 154.37
C SER A 43 94.96 64.42 153.64
N GLU A 44 93.91 65.19 153.93
CA GLU A 44 92.57 64.97 153.37
C GLU A 44 92.51 65.29 151.85
N ARG A 45 93.27 66.28 151.39
CA ARG A 45 93.40 66.60 149.96
C ARG A 45 94.07 65.48 149.14
N LEU A 46 95.01 64.74 149.73
CA LEU A 46 95.74 63.69 149.01
C LEU A 46 94.86 62.47 148.71
N ASP A 47 93.95 62.11 149.61
CA ASP A 47 93.07 60.95 149.45
C ASP A 47 91.97 61.18 148.40
N ASN A 48 91.47 62.41 148.25
CA ASN A 48 90.48 62.73 147.21
C ASN A 48 91.07 62.63 145.79
N VAL A 49 92.30 63.08 145.58
CA VAL A 49 92.94 63.02 144.24
C VAL A 49 93.22 61.56 143.82
N LYS A 50 93.55 60.67 144.77
CA LYS A 50 93.72 59.24 144.47
C LYS A 50 92.43 58.57 144.03
N LYS A 51 91.29 58.92 144.64
CA LYS A 51 89.97 58.39 144.25
C LYS A 51 89.57 58.84 142.83
N GLU A 52 89.78 60.10 142.47
CA GLU A 52 89.44 60.57 141.11
C GLU A 52 90.28 59.90 140.01
N LYS A 53 91.54 59.57 140.28
CA LYS A 53 92.41 58.90 139.31
C LYS A 53 91.90 57.49 138.95
N LEU A 54 91.53 56.70 139.96
CA LEU A 54 91.02 55.32 139.77
C LEU A 54 89.74 55.28 138.92
N VAL A 55 88.81 56.21 139.16
CA VAL A 55 87.54 56.28 138.41
C VAL A 55 87.78 56.59 136.93
N LYS A 56 88.77 57.42 136.59
CA LYS A 56 89.08 57.73 135.18
C LYS A 56 89.80 56.58 134.46
N GLU A 57 90.63 55.81 135.15
CA GLU A 57 91.29 54.63 134.57
C GLU A 57 90.27 53.53 134.22
N GLU A 58 89.26 53.29 135.06
CA GLU A 58 88.15 52.36 134.73
C GLU A 58 87.30 52.84 133.53
N TYR A 59 87.09 54.15 133.39
CA TYR A 59 86.29 54.71 132.29
C TYR A 59 86.96 54.56 130.91
N ILE A 60 88.29 54.65 130.85
CA ILE A 60 89.05 54.47 129.59
C ILE A 60 88.91 53.02 129.11
N LEU A 61 89.03 52.04 130.01
CA LEU A 61 88.96 50.62 129.69
C LEU A 61 87.57 50.19 129.16
N HIS A 62 86.51 50.84 129.65
CA HIS A 62 85.15 50.65 129.12
C HIS A 62 84.97 51.24 127.71
N LEU A 63 85.65 52.35 127.39
CA LEU A 63 85.56 52.96 126.06
C LEU A 63 86.30 52.14 124.99
N ASP A 64 87.47 51.59 125.31
CA ASP A 64 88.23 50.76 124.36
C ASP A 64 87.45 49.49 123.96
N ASN A 65 86.85 48.80 124.94
CA ASN A 65 85.95 47.65 124.67
C ASN A 65 84.74 48.02 123.79
N LYS A 66 84.24 49.26 123.89
CA LYS A 66 83.10 49.72 123.09
C LYS A 66 83.50 50.03 121.65
N ILE A 67 84.73 50.49 121.43
CA ILE A 67 85.29 50.73 120.09
C ILE A 67 85.51 49.39 119.38
N GLU A 68 86.07 48.40 120.06
CA GLU A 68 86.36 47.09 119.47
C GLU A 68 85.09 46.39 118.95
N LYS A 69 84.02 46.38 119.77
CA LYS A 69 82.69 45.87 119.34
C LYS A 69 82.12 46.61 118.13
N LYS A 70 82.32 47.93 118.03
CA LYS A 70 81.81 48.71 116.89
C LYS A 70 82.60 48.45 115.61
N VAL A 71 83.89 48.15 115.71
CA VAL A 71 84.70 47.75 114.55
C VAL A 71 84.24 46.37 114.03
N GLU A 72 83.97 45.41 114.90
CA GLU A 72 83.41 44.11 114.50
C GLU A 72 82.05 44.27 113.77
N GLU A 73 81.10 45.03 114.33
CA GLU A 73 79.79 45.28 113.70
C GLU A 73 79.90 45.92 112.29
N ILE A 74 80.88 46.83 112.09
CA ILE A 74 81.12 47.46 110.79
C ILE A 74 81.68 46.46 109.78
N THR A 75 82.62 45.60 110.19
CA THR A 75 83.17 44.56 109.32
C THR A 75 82.10 43.56 108.89
N GLU A 76 81.22 43.15 109.81
CA GLU A 76 80.13 42.23 109.52
C GLU A 76 79.09 42.82 108.56
N SER A 77 78.75 44.12 108.73
CA SER A 77 77.84 44.82 107.82
C SER A 77 78.43 45.00 106.42
N LYS A 78 79.75 45.20 106.31
CA LYS A 78 80.43 45.33 105.02
C LYS A 78 80.42 44.01 104.24
N ASN A 79 80.70 42.90 104.92
CA ASN A 79 80.62 41.56 104.32
C ASN A 79 79.20 41.24 103.83
N LYS A 80 78.16 41.56 104.63
CA LYS A 80 76.76 41.40 104.22
C LYS A 80 76.40 42.25 102.99
N LYS A 81 76.92 43.48 102.89
CA LYS A 81 76.71 44.35 101.71
C LYS A 81 77.33 43.76 100.45
N ASP A 82 78.54 43.21 100.55
CA ASP A 82 79.24 42.63 99.42
C ASP A 82 78.55 41.33 98.95
N GLU A 83 78.06 40.52 99.88
CA GLU A 83 77.27 39.32 99.59
C GLU A 83 75.93 39.65 98.90
N ILE A 84 75.19 40.65 99.39
CA ILE A 84 73.93 41.11 98.77
C ILE A 84 74.19 41.68 97.37
N SER A 85 75.29 42.43 97.19
CA SER A 85 75.64 42.99 95.89
C SER A 85 75.94 41.90 94.85
N LYS A 86 76.61 40.81 95.28
CA LYS A 86 76.84 39.64 94.44
C LYS A 86 75.52 38.94 94.05
N ASN A 87 74.63 38.72 95.02
CA ASN A 87 73.32 38.10 94.77
C ASN A 87 72.44 38.93 93.82
N ILE A 88 72.49 40.26 93.91
CA ILE A 88 71.76 41.16 92.99
C ILE A 88 72.28 41.00 91.56
N LEU A 89 73.59 40.88 91.36
CA LEU A 89 74.17 40.68 90.03
C LEU A 89 73.80 39.31 89.45
N GLU A 90 73.83 38.26 90.26
CA GLU A 90 73.42 36.91 89.84
C GLU A 90 71.92 36.84 89.50
N MET A 91 71.05 37.46 90.31
CA MET A 91 69.61 37.55 90.01
C MET A 91 69.32 38.40 88.77
N ALA A 92 70.05 39.49 88.55
CA ALA A 92 69.92 40.31 87.35
C ALA A 92 70.31 39.54 86.08
N ALA A 93 71.38 38.73 86.15
CA ALA A 93 71.78 37.86 85.06
C ALA A 93 70.73 36.77 84.77
N ALA A 94 70.21 36.12 85.81
CA ALA A 94 69.15 35.12 85.69
C ALA A 94 67.85 35.70 85.11
N ASN A 95 67.43 36.89 85.55
CA ASN A 95 66.25 37.57 85.00
C ASN A 95 66.41 37.88 83.51
N LYS A 96 67.60 38.31 83.08
CA LYS A 96 67.88 38.55 81.66
C LYS A 96 67.80 37.27 80.82
N GLU A 97 68.20 36.12 81.37
CA GLU A 97 68.00 34.83 80.70
C GLU A 97 66.52 34.44 80.61
N PHE A 98 65.73 34.69 81.67
CA PHE A 98 64.29 34.45 81.65
C PHE A 98 63.55 35.35 80.67
N GLU A 99 63.90 36.64 80.60
CA GLU A 99 63.35 37.58 79.62
C GLU A 99 63.60 37.10 78.18
N ASN A 100 64.83 36.64 77.88
CA ASN A 100 65.14 36.07 76.57
C ASN A 100 64.36 34.78 76.27
N LYS A 101 64.17 33.91 77.27
CA LYS A 101 63.36 32.69 77.12
C LYS A 101 61.88 33.02 76.89
N ILE A 102 61.34 34.01 77.60
CA ILE A 102 59.96 34.48 77.41
C ILE A 102 59.79 35.03 76.01
N LEU A 103 60.69 35.90 75.55
CA LEU A 103 60.66 36.46 74.20
C LEU A 103 60.71 35.36 73.12
N ASN A 104 61.57 34.35 73.29
CA ASN A 104 61.61 33.20 72.38
C ASN A 104 60.31 32.38 72.39
N LEU A 105 59.72 32.15 73.56
CA LEU A 105 58.44 31.44 73.66
C LEU A 105 57.28 32.24 73.07
N GLU A 106 57.29 33.56 73.19
CA GLU A 106 56.33 34.45 72.54
C GLU A 106 56.46 34.39 71.02
N ASN A 107 57.69 34.43 70.48
CA ASN A 107 57.94 34.26 69.03
C ASN A 107 57.50 32.88 68.52
N ILE A 108 57.79 31.80 69.26
CA ILE A 108 57.33 30.45 68.89
C ILE A 108 55.79 30.37 68.93
N LYS A 109 55.16 31.04 69.89
CA LYS A 109 53.70 31.08 70.00
C LYS A 109 53.07 31.82 68.82
N THR A 110 53.62 32.95 68.39
CA THR A 110 53.12 33.69 67.22
C THR A 110 53.32 32.88 65.94
N GLU A 111 54.52 32.34 65.70
CA GLU A 111 54.79 31.48 64.54
C GLU A 111 53.85 30.27 64.49
N LYS A 112 53.61 29.60 65.61
CA LYS A 112 52.68 28.47 65.68
C LYS A 112 51.23 28.90 65.44
N SER A 113 50.82 30.07 65.92
CA SER A 113 49.49 30.64 65.67
C SER A 113 49.29 30.87 64.17
N ASP A 114 50.25 31.51 63.51
CA ASP A 114 50.21 31.80 62.07
C ASP A 114 50.19 30.51 61.25
N LEU A 115 50.92 29.48 61.67
CA LEU A 115 50.98 28.18 61.00
C LEU A 115 49.66 27.41 61.17
N ILE A 116 49.00 27.51 62.32
CA ILE A 116 47.66 26.96 62.56
C ILE A 116 46.62 27.68 61.71
N GLU A 117 46.67 29.01 61.64
CA GLU A 117 45.74 29.80 60.83
C GLU A 117 45.87 29.47 59.34
N ASN A 118 47.10 29.38 58.83
CA ASN A 118 47.37 28.98 57.44
C ASN A 118 46.92 27.55 57.13
N LYS A 119 47.15 26.59 58.05
CA LYS A 119 46.63 25.22 57.90
C LYS A 119 45.10 25.19 57.89
N ASN A 120 44.45 25.91 58.80
CA ASN A 120 43.00 25.99 58.87
C ASN A 120 42.41 26.62 57.59
N LYS A 121 43.06 27.64 57.03
CA LYS A 121 42.67 28.22 55.74
C LYS A 121 42.79 27.20 54.61
N LYS A 122 43.94 26.50 54.51
CA LYS A 122 44.17 25.45 53.51
C LYS A 122 43.15 24.30 53.62
N VAL A 123 42.81 23.89 54.84
CA VAL A 123 41.79 22.87 55.09
C VAL A 123 40.43 23.35 54.60
N ARG A 124 40.00 24.57 54.96
CA ARG A 124 38.73 25.14 54.48
C ARG A 124 38.68 25.23 52.96
N ASP A 125 39.76 25.65 52.31
CA ASP A 125 39.84 25.74 50.85
C ASP A 125 39.68 24.36 50.19
N LEU A 126 40.37 23.34 50.71
CA LEU A 126 40.26 21.96 50.24
C LEU A 126 38.87 21.35 50.51
N GLU A 127 38.24 21.71 51.63
CA GLU A 127 36.89 21.25 51.98
C GLU A 127 35.84 21.85 51.04
N LEU A 128 36.01 23.13 50.69
CA LEU A 128 35.20 23.80 49.68
C LEU A 128 35.40 23.16 48.30
N GLU A 129 36.64 22.91 47.88
CA GLU A 129 36.97 22.28 46.61
C GLU A 129 36.40 20.86 46.51
N LYS A 130 36.50 20.08 47.60
CA LYS A 130 35.86 18.78 47.73
C LYS A 130 34.33 18.87 47.60
N GLN A 131 33.68 19.84 48.24
CA GLN A 131 32.23 20.02 48.11
C GLN A 131 31.82 20.40 46.68
N LEU A 132 32.55 21.30 46.04
CA LEU A 132 32.29 21.68 44.65
C LEU A 132 32.44 20.48 43.71
N ALA A 133 33.54 19.72 43.83
CA ALA A 133 33.75 18.51 43.04
C ALA A 133 32.67 17.45 43.31
N SER A 134 32.26 17.27 44.57
CA SER A 134 31.19 16.33 44.92
C SER A 134 29.85 16.72 44.28
N ASN A 135 29.51 18.01 44.30
CA ASN A 135 28.28 18.52 43.67
C ASN A 135 28.33 18.39 42.14
N GLU A 136 29.49 18.62 41.52
CA GLU A 136 29.68 18.39 40.08
C GLU A 136 29.54 16.92 39.71
N ILE A 137 30.11 16.00 40.49
CA ILE A 137 29.96 14.56 40.29
C ILE A 137 28.48 14.17 40.39
N GLU A 138 27.78 14.59 41.43
CA GLU A 138 26.36 14.27 41.61
C GLU A 138 25.49 14.81 40.45
N ASN A 139 25.76 16.03 39.98
CA ASN A 139 25.07 16.60 38.83
C ASN A 139 25.38 15.85 37.53
N ASN A 140 26.63 15.43 37.32
CA ASN A 140 27.01 14.67 36.14
C ASN A 140 26.45 13.25 36.17
N GLU A 141 26.39 12.61 37.35
CA GLU A 141 25.73 11.30 37.52
C GLU A 141 24.24 11.39 37.21
N LYS A 142 23.54 12.43 37.68
CA LYS A 142 22.14 12.68 37.33
C LYS A 142 21.96 12.85 35.83
N LYS A 143 22.79 13.69 35.18
CA LYS A 143 22.75 13.88 33.73
C LYS A 143 23.02 12.59 32.95
N LEU A 144 24.02 11.81 33.37
CA LEU A 144 24.36 10.53 32.76
C LEU A 144 23.20 9.55 32.85
N LYS A 145 22.56 9.46 34.03
CA LYS A 145 21.37 8.63 34.25
C LYS A 145 20.23 9.04 33.31
N SER A 146 19.92 10.34 33.24
CA SER A 146 18.88 10.86 32.35
C SER A 146 19.16 10.56 30.87
N SER A 147 20.40 10.78 30.42
CA SER A 147 20.79 10.45 29.04
C SER A 147 20.77 8.94 28.75
N GLN A 148 21.10 8.09 29.73
CA GLN A 148 20.96 6.64 29.59
C GLN A 148 19.49 6.22 29.43
N ASP A 149 18.60 6.77 30.24
CA ASP A 149 17.16 6.51 30.17
C ASP A 149 16.57 6.99 28.82
N GLU A 150 17.00 8.16 28.32
CA GLU A 150 16.62 8.66 26.99
C GLU A 150 17.09 7.73 25.86
N VAL A 151 18.34 7.28 25.90
CA VAL A 151 18.88 6.34 24.90
C VAL A 151 18.10 5.02 24.91
N GLU A 152 17.72 4.53 26.08
CA GLU A 152 16.95 3.29 26.18
C GLU A 152 15.52 3.46 25.65
N ASN A 153 14.88 4.60 25.90
CA ASN A 153 13.59 4.94 25.31
C ASN A 153 13.68 5.04 23.78
N PHE A 154 14.68 5.75 23.23
CA PHE A 154 14.87 5.85 21.78
C PHE A 154 15.17 4.48 21.14
N LYS A 155 15.88 3.58 21.82
CA LYS A 155 16.06 2.20 21.33
C LYS A 155 14.74 1.45 21.23
N LYS A 156 13.86 1.57 22.23
CA LYS A 156 12.53 0.94 22.20
C LYS A 156 11.66 1.51 21.08
N GLU A 157 11.63 2.83 20.93
CA GLU A 157 10.91 3.50 19.84
C GLU A 157 11.42 3.07 18.46
N LEU A 158 12.75 2.95 18.29
CA LEU A 158 13.36 2.50 17.05
C LEU A 158 12.98 1.04 16.73
N GLU A 159 12.98 0.14 17.72
CA GLU A 159 12.54 -1.24 17.52
C GLU A 159 11.06 -1.33 17.11
N GLU A 160 10.19 -0.55 17.75
CA GLU A 160 8.78 -0.49 17.39
C GLU A 160 8.55 0.08 15.98
N ALA A 161 9.26 1.14 15.63
CA ALA A 161 9.21 1.73 14.30
C ALA A 161 9.68 0.73 13.23
N ASN A 162 10.76 -0.01 13.48
CA ASN A 162 11.25 -1.05 12.57
C ASN A 162 10.25 -2.20 12.41
N LYS A 163 9.60 -2.64 13.50
CA LYS A 163 8.54 -3.66 13.42
C LYS A 163 7.36 -3.19 12.57
N LYS A 164 6.92 -1.95 12.74
CA LYS A 164 5.84 -1.34 11.92
C LYS A 164 6.25 -1.22 10.46
N LEU A 165 7.47 -0.79 10.19
CA LEU A 165 8.00 -0.67 8.83
C LEU A 165 8.04 -2.03 8.11
N LEU A 166 8.50 -3.08 8.79
CA LEU A 166 8.50 -4.44 8.26
C LEU A 166 7.08 -4.96 7.97
N ALA A 167 6.12 -4.69 8.87
CA ALA A 167 4.72 -5.07 8.65
C ALA A 167 4.12 -4.35 7.45
N ASN A 168 4.31 -3.03 7.35
CA ASN A 168 3.81 -2.22 6.23
C ASN A 168 4.43 -2.64 4.89
N ASN A 169 5.72 -3.00 4.86
CA ASN A 169 6.35 -3.49 3.63
C ASN A 169 5.75 -4.82 3.19
N LYS A 170 5.50 -5.76 4.12
CA LYS A 170 4.82 -7.02 3.79
C LYS A 170 3.41 -6.80 3.26
N GLU A 171 2.66 -5.88 3.86
CA GLU A 171 1.31 -5.52 3.41
C GLU A 171 1.36 -4.88 2.01
N LYS A 172 2.30 -3.96 1.77
CA LYS A 172 2.53 -3.34 0.47
C LYS A 172 2.83 -4.40 -0.61
N ASP A 173 3.72 -5.34 -0.33
CA ASP A 173 4.08 -6.39 -1.28
C ASP A 173 2.89 -7.32 -1.59
N LEU A 174 2.07 -7.63 -0.58
CA LEU A 174 0.85 -8.41 -0.74
C LEU A 174 -0.17 -7.67 -1.62
N VAL A 175 -0.45 -6.40 -1.32
CA VAL A 175 -1.38 -5.56 -2.09
C VAL A 175 -0.88 -5.39 -3.52
N HIS A 176 0.43 -5.22 -3.72
CA HIS A 176 1.01 -5.12 -5.05
C HIS A 176 0.82 -6.41 -5.85
N SER A 177 1.05 -7.57 -5.24
CA SER A 177 0.82 -8.87 -5.88
C SER A 177 -0.65 -9.08 -6.26
N GLN A 178 -1.58 -8.68 -5.39
CA GLN A 178 -3.01 -8.73 -5.67
C GLN A 178 -3.43 -7.79 -6.80
N LEU A 179 -2.84 -6.59 -6.85
CA LEU A 179 -3.10 -5.61 -7.91
C LEU A 179 -2.66 -6.15 -9.28
N GLU A 180 -1.47 -6.73 -9.37
CA GLU A 180 -0.97 -7.31 -10.63
C GLU A 180 -1.84 -8.50 -11.08
N ALA A 181 -2.24 -9.38 -10.17
CA ALA A 181 -3.18 -10.47 -10.48
C ALA A 181 -4.53 -9.94 -11.00
N ARG A 182 -5.07 -8.88 -10.39
CA ARG A 182 -6.33 -8.25 -10.84
C ARG A 182 -6.20 -7.56 -12.19
N LYS A 183 -5.06 -6.95 -12.52
CA LYS A 183 -4.80 -6.41 -13.85
C LYS A 183 -4.75 -7.50 -14.91
N GLU A 184 -4.14 -8.64 -14.59
CA GLU A 184 -4.10 -9.78 -15.52
C GLU A 184 -5.50 -10.39 -15.74
N GLU A 185 -6.33 -10.46 -14.70
CA GLU A 185 -7.74 -10.87 -14.85
C GLU A 185 -8.55 -9.86 -15.68
N LEU A 186 -8.34 -8.56 -15.47
CA LEU A 186 -9.04 -7.50 -16.19
C LEU A 186 -8.72 -7.56 -17.68
N THR A 187 -7.45 -7.64 -18.04
CA THR A 187 -7.00 -7.75 -19.44
C THR A 187 -7.58 -8.98 -20.14
N LYS A 188 -7.54 -10.16 -19.50
CA LYS A 188 -8.20 -11.38 -20.03
C LYS A 188 -9.71 -11.20 -20.22
N THR A 189 -10.35 -10.48 -19.32
CA THR A 189 -11.80 -10.20 -19.40
C THR A 189 -12.12 -9.25 -20.54
N GLU A 190 -11.30 -8.21 -20.76
CA GLU A 190 -11.43 -7.26 -21.86
C GLU A 190 -11.25 -7.95 -23.22
N GLU A 191 -10.19 -8.77 -23.38
CA GLU A 191 -9.96 -9.57 -24.59
C GLU A 191 -11.13 -10.53 -24.87
N ARG A 192 -11.66 -11.16 -23.82
CA ARG A 192 -12.83 -12.05 -23.95
C ARG A 192 -14.09 -11.29 -24.37
N ASN A 193 -14.28 -10.09 -23.85
CA ASN A 193 -15.42 -9.24 -24.19
C ASN A 193 -15.35 -8.79 -25.66
N GLU A 194 -14.18 -8.32 -26.10
CA GLU A 194 -13.97 -7.94 -27.51
C GLU A 194 -14.23 -9.12 -28.46
N PHE A 195 -13.75 -10.32 -28.11
CA PHE A 195 -14.03 -11.53 -28.86
C PHE A 195 -15.53 -11.83 -28.97
N LEU A 196 -16.27 -11.74 -27.85
CA LEU A 196 -17.71 -12.02 -27.82
C LEU A 196 -18.52 -10.98 -28.61
N VAL A 197 -18.14 -9.70 -28.55
CA VAL A 197 -18.75 -8.62 -29.34
C VAL A 197 -18.58 -8.90 -30.83
N ASN A 198 -17.39 -9.32 -31.26
CA ASN A 198 -17.14 -9.69 -32.65
C ASN A 198 -17.97 -10.91 -33.09
N GLN A 199 -18.08 -11.95 -32.25
CA GLN A 199 -18.95 -13.08 -32.54
C GLN A 199 -20.43 -12.70 -32.66
N LEU A 200 -20.93 -11.84 -31.77
CA LEU A 200 -22.32 -11.36 -31.83
C LEU A 200 -22.60 -10.56 -33.11
N SER A 201 -21.63 -9.77 -33.57
CA SER A 201 -21.72 -9.04 -34.83
C SER A 201 -21.85 -9.98 -36.04
N GLU A 202 -20.99 -11.01 -36.10
CA GLU A 202 -21.01 -12.00 -37.20
C GLU A 202 -22.29 -12.85 -37.21
N ILE A 203 -22.77 -13.26 -36.03
CA ILE A 203 -24.05 -13.96 -35.90
C ILE A 203 -25.20 -13.05 -36.34
N SER A 204 -25.21 -11.78 -35.95
CA SER A 204 -26.26 -10.83 -36.37
C SER A 204 -26.28 -10.62 -37.89
N LYS A 205 -25.12 -10.52 -38.54
CA LYS A 205 -25.04 -10.47 -40.01
C LYS A 205 -25.61 -11.73 -40.66
N SER A 206 -25.28 -12.90 -40.10
CA SER A 206 -25.77 -14.19 -40.58
C SER A 206 -27.29 -14.31 -40.45
N ILE A 207 -27.86 -13.89 -39.33
CA ILE A 207 -29.32 -13.86 -39.10
C ILE A 207 -30.01 -12.95 -40.12
N ASN A 208 -29.47 -11.76 -40.38
CA ASN A 208 -30.04 -10.84 -41.36
C ASN A 208 -30.02 -11.43 -42.78
N LYS A 209 -28.92 -12.09 -43.16
CA LYS A 209 -28.81 -12.76 -44.47
C LYS A 209 -29.82 -13.90 -44.60
N LEU A 210 -29.87 -14.80 -43.61
CA LEU A 210 -30.83 -15.90 -43.60
C LEU A 210 -32.28 -15.40 -43.63
N SER A 211 -32.59 -14.32 -42.93
CA SER A 211 -33.92 -13.71 -42.95
C SER A 211 -34.29 -13.16 -44.34
N GLN A 212 -33.31 -12.62 -45.08
CA GLN A 212 -33.51 -12.19 -46.46
C GLN A 212 -33.73 -13.39 -47.38
N ASP A 213 -32.92 -14.43 -47.25
CA ASP A 213 -33.04 -15.67 -48.04
C ASP A 213 -34.41 -16.34 -47.81
N ILE A 214 -34.89 -16.38 -46.57
CA ILE A 214 -36.24 -16.91 -46.25
C ILE A 214 -37.33 -16.13 -46.99
N ARG A 215 -37.29 -14.79 -46.96
CA ARG A 215 -38.28 -13.95 -47.67
C ARG A 215 -38.25 -14.16 -49.17
N GLU A 216 -37.05 -14.32 -49.75
CA GLU A 216 -36.87 -14.62 -51.17
C GLU A 216 -37.52 -15.97 -51.51
N PHE A 217 -37.24 -17.02 -50.73
CA PHE A 217 -37.81 -18.34 -50.96
C PHE A 217 -39.33 -18.39 -50.74
N GLU A 218 -39.86 -17.72 -49.71
CA GLU A 218 -41.31 -17.58 -49.51
C GLU A 218 -41.99 -16.88 -50.69
N TYR A 219 -41.35 -15.85 -51.25
CA TYR A 219 -41.87 -15.18 -52.44
C TYR A 219 -41.86 -16.09 -53.67
N GLN A 220 -40.78 -16.84 -53.88
CA GLN A 220 -40.67 -17.81 -54.97
C GLN A 220 -41.67 -18.96 -54.84
N GLU A 221 -41.85 -19.48 -53.63
CA GLU A 221 -42.82 -20.54 -53.31
C GLU A 221 -44.24 -20.04 -53.59
N LYS A 222 -44.64 -18.89 -53.04
CA LYS A 222 -45.95 -18.29 -53.30
C LYS A 222 -46.20 -18.03 -54.79
N THR A 223 -45.19 -17.56 -55.50
CA THR A 223 -45.30 -17.30 -56.96
C THR A 223 -45.45 -18.61 -57.74
N SER A 224 -44.70 -19.64 -57.38
CA SER A 224 -44.73 -20.94 -58.06
C SER A 224 -46.01 -21.69 -57.75
N SER A 225 -46.44 -21.68 -56.49
CA SER A 225 -47.71 -22.22 -56.03
C SER A 225 -48.90 -21.54 -56.72
N GLY A 226 -48.91 -20.20 -56.79
CA GLY A 226 -49.95 -19.46 -57.53
C GLY A 226 -49.98 -19.78 -59.03
N LYS A 227 -48.82 -20.00 -59.66
CA LYS A 227 -48.75 -20.46 -61.06
C LYS A 227 -49.29 -21.88 -61.22
N LEU A 228 -48.93 -22.78 -60.31
CA LEU A 228 -49.40 -24.16 -60.33
C LEU A 228 -50.92 -24.21 -60.15
N GLU A 229 -51.47 -23.50 -59.15
CA GLU A 229 -52.92 -23.38 -58.94
C GLU A 229 -53.63 -22.85 -60.19
N ALA A 230 -53.07 -21.83 -60.85
CA ALA A 230 -53.62 -21.33 -62.10
C ALA A 230 -53.61 -22.42 -63.20
N LEU A 231 -52.51 -23.15 -63.38
CA LEU A 231 -52.42 -24.23 -64.37
C LEU A 231 -53.40 -25.37 -64.07
N VAL A 232 -53.53 -25.77 -62.81
CA VAL A 232 -54.50 -26.80 -62.37
C VAL A 232 -55.92 -26.33 -62.68
N ARG A 233 -56.30 -25.10 -62.32
CA ARG A 233 -57.62 -24.55 -62.64
C ARG A 233 -57.89 -24.50 -64.14
N MET A 234 -56.90 -24.13 -64.95
CA MET A 234 -57.05 -24.13 -66.40
C MET A 234 -57.26 -25.55 -66.95
N ASP A 235 -56.62 -26.56 -66.35
CA ASP A 235 -56.78 -27.95 -66.75
C ASP A 235 -58.14 -28.53 -66.32
N GLU A 236 -58.54 -28.35 -65.06
CA GLU A 236 -59.84 -28.77 -64.52
C GLU A 236 -61.00 -28.15 -65.30
N ASN A 237 -60.87 -26.87 -65.69
CA ASN A 237 -61.90 -26.18 -66.48
C ASN A 237 -61.82 -26.49 -67.98
N ASN A 238 -60.97 -27.41 -68.41
CA ASN A 238 -60.77 -27.80 -69.81
C ASN A 238 -60.50 -26.56 -70.71
N GLU A 239 -59.76 -25.57 -70.20
CA GLU A 239 -59.40 -24.38 -70.96
C GLU A 239 -58.42 -24.72 -72.09
N GLY A 240 -58.58 -24.06 -73.24
CA GLY A 240 -57.84 -24.36 -74.47
C GLY A 240 -58.54 -25.36 -75.40
N PHE A 241 -59.48 -26.16 -74.92
CA PHE A 241 -60.32 -26.95 -75.83
C PHE A 241 -61.32 -26.06 -76.57
N PHE A 242 -61.74 -26.48 -77.77
CA PHE A 242 -62.84 -25.84 -78.48
C PHE A 242 -64.08 -25.78 -77.61
N LYS A 243 -64.86 -24.70 -77.72
CA LYS A 243 -66.04 -24.44 -76.87
C LYS A 243 -66.96 -25.66 -76.75
N GLY A 244 -67.31 -26.31 -77.86
CA GLY A 244 -68.18 -27.49 -77.83
C GLY A 244 -67.55 -28.70 -77.14
N VAL A 245 -66.22 -28.86 -77.23
CA VAL A 245 -65.50 -29.94 -76.56
C VAL A 245 -65.48 -29.71 -75.04
N LYS A 246 -65.12 -28.50 -74.61
CA LYS A 246 -65.13 -28.08 -73.19
C LYS A 246 -66.49 -28.32 -72.53
N GLU A 247 -67.57 -27.88 -73.19
CA GLU A 247 -68.92 -28.01 -72.64
C GLU A 247 -69.39 -29.46 -72.52
N ILE A 248 -68.94 -30.35 -73.42
CA ILE A 248 -69.23 -31.79 -73.30
C ILE A 248 -68.45 -32.43 -72.16
N LEU A 249 -67.16 -32.14 -72.01
CA LEU A 249 -66.36 -32.69 -70.91
C LEU A 249 -66.92 -32.26 -69.54
N ASN A 250 -67.47 -31.05 -69.48
CA ASN A 250 -68.09 -30.50 -68.27
C ASN A 250 -69.58 -30.87 -68.11
N SER A 251 -70.18 -31.61 -69.05
CA SER A 251 -71.62 -31.89 -69.07
C SER A 251 -72.07 -32.94 -68.04
N GLY A 252 -71.15 -33.78 -67.56
CA GLY A 252 -71.47 -34.92 -66.70
C GLY A 252 -72.26 -36.05 -67.39
N ILE A 253 -72.31 -36.08 -68.72
CA ILE A 253 -72.95 -37.16 -69.47
C ILE A 253 -72.13 -38.45 -69.32
N ASN A 254 -72.77 -39.51 -68.81
CA ASN A 254 -72.14 -40.83 -68.67
C ASN A 254 -71.81 -41.45 -70.05
N GLY A 255 -70.70 -42.19 -70.12
CA GLY A 255 -70.22 -42.85 -71.34
C GLY A 255 -69.25 -42.00 -72.18
N ILE A 256 -68.82 -40.84 -71.67
CA ILE A 256 -67.72 -40.05 -72.24
C ILE A 256 -66.41 -40.51 -71.59
N ASP A 257 -65.50 -41.01 -72.42
CA ASP A 257 -64.18 -41.49 -71.97
C ASP A 257 -63.16 -40.34 -71.89
N GLY A 258 -63.34 -39.31 -72.70
CA GLY A 258 -62.51 -38.10 -72.71
C GLY A 258 -62.03 -37.72 -74.10
N VAL A 259 -61.21 -36.68 -74.17
CA VAL A 259 -60.61 -36.21 -75.43
C VAL A 259 -59.45 -37.10 -75.83
N LEU A 260 -59.30 -37.37 -77.13
CA LEU A 260 -58.20 -38.19 -77.67
C LEU A 260 -56.83 -37.76 -77.12
N ILE A 261 -56.50 -36.47 -77.11
CA ILE A 261 -55.23 -35.96 -76.60
C ILE A 261 -54.98 -36.22 -75.10
N SER A 262 -56.01 -36.53 -74.33
CA SER A 262 -55.88 -36.93 -72.91
C SER A 262 -55.68 -38.43 -72.71
N LEU A 263 -55.94 -39.23 -73.75
CA LEU A 263 -55.97 -40.69 -73.67
C LEU A 263 -54.79 -41.35 -74.40
N ILE A 264 -53.95 -40.55 -75.06
CA ILE A 264 -52.76 -41.01 -75.79
C ILE A 264 -51.46 -40.47 -75.18
N LYS A 265 -50.36 -41.18 -75.41
CA LYS A 265 -48.99 -40.81 -75.04
C LYS A 265 -48.05 -41.07 -76.22
N PHE A 266 -47.06 -40.22 -76.39
CA PHE A 266 -46.01 -40.34 -77.40
C PHE A 266 -44.79 -39.53 -76.92
N ASP A 267 -43.63 -39.78 -77.50
CA ASP A 267 -42.38 -39.10 -77.14
C ASP A 267 -42.33 -37.66 -77.69
N GLU A 268 -41.63 -36.76 -76.98
CA GLU A 268 -41.57 -35.32 -77.28
C GLU A 268 -41.09 -35.03 -78.73
N GLU A 269 -40.24 -35.90 -79.28
CA GLU A 269 -39.77 -35.80 -80.67
C GLU A 269 -40.90 -35.88 -81.71
N TYR A 270 -42.02 -36.54 -81.39
CA TYR A 270 -43.17 -36.70 -82.30
C TYR A 270 -44.24 -35.62 -82.14
N GLU A 271 -44.11 -34.70 -81.19
CA GLU A 271 -45.16 -33.72 -80.86
C GLU A 271 -45.60 -32.89 -82.06
N LYS A 272 -44.64 -32.32 -82.79
CA LYS A 272 -44.91 -31.52 -83.99
C LYS A 272 -45.51 -32.36 -85.12
N ALA A 273 -45.05 -33.59 -85.28
CA ALA A 273 -45.56 -34.51 -86.29
C ALA A 273 -47.03 -34.88 -86.01
N VAL A 274 -47.35 -35.21 -84.76
CA VAL A 274 -48.71 -35.56 -84.33
C VAL A 274 -49.64 -34.36 -84.44
N GLU A 275 -49.20 -33.17 -84.02
CA GLU A 275 -49.96 -31.93 -84.13
C GLU A 275 -50.30 -31.60 -85.59
N ALA A 276 -49.29 -31.62 -86.47
CA ALA A 276 -49.46 -31.20 -87.85
C ALA A 276 -50.24 -32.19 -88.71
N ALA A 277 -50.15 -33.49 -88.40
CA ALA A 277 -50.79 -34.51 -89.19
C ALA A 277 -52.32 -34.54 -89.03
N ILE A 278 -52.81 -34.13 -87.87
CA ILE A 278 -54.21 -34.31 -87.48
C ILE A 278 -54.79 -33.06 -86.81
N PRO A 279 -54.78 -31.90 -87.49
CA PRO A 279 -55.30 -30.66 -86.94
C PRO A 279 -56.82 -30.76 -86.81
N GLY A 280 -57.32 -30.80 -85.58
CA GLY A 280 -58.74 -30.87 -85.25
C GLY A 280 -59.16 -32.17 -84.56
N ASN A 281 -58.73 -33.34 -85.06
CA ASN A 281 -59.17 -34.61 -84.47
C ASN A 281 -58.47 -34.96 -83.14
N LEU A 282 -57.37 -34.30 -82.79
CA LEU A 282 -56.77 -34.46 -81.46
C LEU A 282 -57.72 -34.00 -80.34
N GLN A 283 -58.70 -33.14 -80.66
CA GLN A 283 -59.76 -32.72 -79.73
C GLN A 283 -61.05 -33.55 -79.87
N ASP A 284 -61.07 -34.60 -80.69
CA ASP A 284 -62.23 -35.48 -80.82
C ASP A 284 -62.48 -36.22 -79.50
N ILE A 285 -63.76 -36.37 -79.14
CA ILE A 285 -64.18 -36.97 -77.88
C ILE A 285 -64.46 -38.46 -78.08
N ILE A 286 -63.76 -39.31 -77.36
CA ILE A 286 -64.02 -40.75 -77.34
C ILE A 286 -65.23 -41.02 -76.45
N VAL A 287 -66.19 -41.78 -76.97
CA VAL A 287 -67.42 -42.18 -76.26
C VAL A 287 -67.65 -43.68 -76.40
N GLU A 288 -68.35 -44.26 -75.43
CA GLU A 288 -68.62 -45.70 -75.36
C GLU A 288 -69.35 -46.22 -76.61
N ASP A 289 -70.40 -45.50 -77.04
CA ASP A 289 -71.21 -45.88 -78.20
C ASP A 289 -71.82 -44.69 -78.96
N LYS A 290 -72.42 -44.99 -80.12
CA LYS A 290 -73.11 -44.00 -80.96
C LYS A 290 -74.32 -43.33 -80.29
N GLU A 291 -74.96 -43.96 -79.32
CA GLU A 291 -76.11 -43.37 -78.62
C GLU A 291 -75.64 -42.29 -77.64
N VAL A 292 -74.49 -42.49 -76.98
CA VAL A 292 -73.81 -41.44 -76.21
C VAL A 292 -73.40 -40.27 -77.11
N ALA A 293 -72.85 -40.54 -78.30
CA ALA A 293 -72.52 -39.49 -79.27
C ALA A 293 -73.75 -38.64 -79.65
N LYS A 294 -74.90 -39.28 -79.94
CA LYS A 294 -76.16 -38.58 -80.25
C LYS A 294 -76.63 -37.72 -79.08
N LYS A 295 -76.57 -38.24 -77.84
CA LYS A 295 -76.91 -37.47 -76.63
C LYS A 295 -76.04 -36.22 -76.49
N CYS A 296 -74.73 -36.34 -76.72
CA CYS A 296 -73.81 -35.21 -76.68
C CYS A 296 -74.14 -34.17 -77.77
N ILE A 297 -74.44 -34.61 -79.00
CA ILE A 297 -74.84 -33.71 -80.10
C ILE A 297 -76.16 -32.98 -79.76
N ALA A 298 -77.15 -33.68 -79.20
CA ALA A 298 -78.41 -33.09 -78.77
C ALA A 298 -78.17 -32.01 -77.71
N PHE A 299 -77.36 -32.31 -76.69
CA PHE A 299 -76.97 -31.35 -75.65
C PHE A 299 -76.32 -30.08 -76.23
N LEU A 300 -75.36 -30.22 -77.15
CA LEU A 300 -74.72 -29.07 -77.80
C LEU A 300 -75.70 -28.24 -78.63
N THR A 301 -76.65 -28.92 -79.31
CA THR A 301 -77.62 -28.29 -80.20
C THR A 301 -78.68 -27.52 -79.41
N GLU A 302 -79.28 -28.15 -78.39
CA GLU A 302 -80.31 -27.56 -77.53
C GLU A 302 -79.79 -26.31 -76.81
N LYS A 303 -78.56 -26.37 -76.31
CA LYS A 303 -77.95 -25.28 -75.55
C LYS A 303 -77.11 -24.32 -76.41
N LYS A 304 -77.00 -24.55 -77.72
CA LYS A 304 -76.18 -23.75 -78.66
C LYS A 304 -74.73 -23.57 -78.21
N LEU A 305 -74.12 -24.66 -77.75
CA LEU A 305 -72.80 -24.66 -77.08
C LEU A 305 -71.61 -24.86 -78.05
N GLY A 306 -71.87 -24.85 -79.36
CA GLY A 306 -70.84 -25.01 -80.39
C GLY A 306 -70.86 -26.40 -81.02
N ARG A 307 -69.71 -26.84 -81.52
CA ARG A 307 -69.55 -28.11 -82.25
C ARG A 307 -68.42 -28.93 -81.65
N ALA A 308 -68.60 -30.24 -81.66
CA ALA A 308 -67.58 -31.22 -81.30
C ALA A 308 -67.72 -32.45 -82.22
N SER A 309 -66.63 -33.20 -82.33
CA SER A 309 -66.54 -34.45 -83.08
C SER A 309 -66.39 -35.61 -82.10
N PHE A 310 -66.97 -36.75 -82.43
CA PHE A 310 -67.06 -37.89 -81.52
C PHE A 310 -66.53 -39.16 -82.17
N LEU A 311 -65.82 -39.95 -81.36
CA LEU A 311 -65.18 -41.20 -81.69
C LEU A 311 -65.86 -42.32 -80.88
N ALA A 312 -66.96 -42.85 -81.42
CA ALA A 312 -67.76 -43.88 -80.76
C ALA A 312 -67.15 -45.29 -80.96
N LEU A 313 -66.78 -45.96 -79.87
CA LEU A 313 -66.01 -47.22 -79.89
C LEU A 313 -66.74 -48.38 -80.60
N ASP A 314 -68.07 -48.35 -80.64
CA ASP A 314 -68.92 -49.34 -81.32
C ASP A 314 -68.98 -49.16 -82.84
N THR A 315 -68.76 -47.94 -83.34
CA THR A 315 -68.91 -47.60 -84.78
C THR A 315 -67.59 -47.40 -85.51
N ILE A 316 -66.50 -47.11 -84.79
CA ILE A 316 -65.18 -46.89 -85.39
C ILE A 316 -64.71 -48.15 -86.10
N LYS A 317 -64.35 -47.96 -87.37
CA LYS A 317 -63.71 -48.98 -88.20
C LYS A 317 -62.22 -48.66 -88.29
N PRO A 318 -61.32 -49.53 -87.81
CA PRO A 318 -59.89 -49.30 -87.93
C PRO A 318 -59.50 -49.24 -89.41
N ASN A 319 -58.61 -48.31 -89.76
CA ASN A 319 -58.09 -48.16 -91.10
C ASN A 319 -56.56 -48.10 -91.05
N ARG A 320 -55.96 -49.24 -90.73
CA ARG A 320 -54.52 -49.38 -90.65
C ARG A 320 -53.95 -49.77 -92.01
N ARG A 321 -53.03 -48.95 -92.52
CA ARG A 321 -52.29 -49.24 -93.75
C ARG A 321 -51.09 -50.11 -93.44
N GLU A 322 -50.70 -50.94 -94.40
CA GLU A 322 -49.44 -51.66 -94.33
C GLU A 322 -48.30 -50.78 -94.86
N PHE A 323 -47.18 -50.78 -94.15
CA PHE A 323 -45.92 -50.25 -94.63
C PHE A 323 -44.83 -51.26 -94.27
N LYS A 324 -44.27 -51.93 -95.29
CA LYS A 324 -43.30 -53.04 -95.14
C LYS A 324 -41.89 -52.68 -95.62
N ALA A 325 -41.70 -51.47 -96.12
CA ALA A 325 -40.42 -51.03 -96.65
C ALA A 325 -39.51 -50.55 -95.51
N SER A 326 -38.26 -51.00 -95.50
CA SER A 326 -37.22 -50.42 -94.64
C SER A 326 -36.51 -49.33 -95.45
N ILE A 327 -36.85 -48.08 -95.16
CA ILE A 327 -36.29 -46.90 -95.83
C ILE A 327 -35.61 -46.06 -94.74
N ASN A 328 -34.37 -45.64 -94.99
CA ASN A 328 -33.65 -44.79 -94.05
C ASN A 328 -34.41 -43.47 -93.82
N GLY A 329 -34.52 -43.08 -92.56
CA GLY A 329 -35.24 -41.89 -92.12
C GLY A 329 -36.77 -42.04 -92.11
N VAL A 330 -37.30 -43.26 -92.21
CA VAL A 330 -38.69 -43.58 -91.84
C VAL A 330 -38.73 -44.12 -90.42
N LEU A 331 -39.48 -43.44 -89.55
CA LEU A 331 -39.60 -43.78 -88.13
C LEU A 331 -40.66 -44.86 -87.89
N GLY A 332 -41.71 -44.86 -88.71
CA GLY A 332 -42.74 -45.90 -88.68
C GLY A 332 -44.15 -45.34 -88.83
N LEU A 333 -45.15 -46.22 -88.70
CA LEU A 333 -46.55 -45.81 -88.65
C LEU A 333 -46.81 -45.09 -87.32
N ALA A 334 -47.50 -43.96 -87.36
CA ALA A 334 -47.82 -43.19 -86.16
C ALA A 334 -48.62 -44.02 -85.14
N ALA A 335 -49.45 -44.96 -85.60
CA ALA A 335 -50.20 -45.87 -84.73
C ALA A 335 -49.31 -46.79 -83.87
N ASP A 336 -48.06 -47.04 -84.29
CA ASP A 336 -47.08 -47.86 -83.54
C ASP A 336 -46.22 -47.00 -82.59
N LEU A 337 -46.13 -45.70 -82.85
CA LEU A 337 -45.36 -44.73 -82.05
C LEU A 337 -46.20 -44.07 -80.95
N ILE A 338 -47.52 -44.30 -80.96
CA ILE A 338 -48.47 -43.73 -80.01
C ILE A 338 -49.00 -44.83 -79.11
N THR A 339 -48.88 -44.61 -77.80
CA THR A 339 -49.36 -45.53 -76.75
C THR A 339 -50.71 -45.07 -76.20
N ALA A 340 -51.66 -45.99 -76.07
CA ALA A 340 -52.95 -45.79 -75.41
C ALA A 340 -53.42 -47.08 -74.72
N ASP A 341 -54.48 -47.00 -73.92
CA ASP A 341 -55.14 -48.19 -73.39
C ASP A 341 -55.67 -49.08 -74.54
N LYS A 342 -55.64 -50.40 -74.36
CA LYS A 342 -56.04 -51.41 -75.35
C LYS A 342 -57.47 -51.19 -75.85
N LYS A 343 -58.37 -50.67 -75.00
CA LYS A 343 -59.74 -50.33 -75.41
C LYS A 343 -59.79 -49.26 -76.50
N TYR A 344 -58.79 -48.40 -76.61
CA TYR A 344 -58.70 -47.34 -77.61
C TYR A 344 -57.93 -47.74 -78.87
N GLN A 345 -57.43 -48.97 -78.98
CA GLN A 345 -56.60 -49.36 -80.14
C GLN A 345 -57.31 -49.12 -81.48
N LYS A 346 -58.62 -49.39 -81.58
CA LYS A 346 -59.40 -49.11 -82.80
C LYS A 346 -59.40 -47.63 -83.18
N VAL A 347 -59.41 -46.75 -82.17
CA VAL A 347 -59.33 -45.30 -82.35
C VAL A 347 -57.94 -44.90 -82.84
N ILE A 348 -56.89 -45.47 -82.24
CA ILE A 348 -55.50 -45.25 -82.68
C ILE A 348 -55.32 -45.70 -84.13
N ASP A 349 -55.76 -46.89 -84.49
CA ASP A 349 -55.68 -47.41 -85.86
C ASP A 349 -56.52 -46.60 -86.85
N PHE A 350 -57.65 -46.01 -86.41
CA PHE A 350 -58.48 -45.15 -87.24
C PHE A 350 -57.84 -43.79 -87.52
N ILE A 351 -57.29 -43.16 -86.48
CA ILE A 351 -56.72 -41.81 -86.54
C ILE A 351 -55.29 -41.83 -87.10
N PHE A 352 -54.45 -42.73 -86.60
CA PHE A 352 -53.01 -42.79 -86.87
C PHE A 352 -52.59 -43.94 -87.79
N GLY A 353 -53.46 -44.92 -88.05
CA GLY A 353 -53.11 -46.11 -88.86
C GLY A 353 -52.85 -45.81 -90.34
N GLY A 354 -53.27 -44.65 -90.82
CA GLY A 354 -53.02 -44.16 -92.18
C GLY A 354 -51.88 -43.14 -92.29
N LEU A 355 -51.10 -42.94 -91.22
CA LEU A 355 -50.08 -41.90 -91.08
C LEU A 355 -48.69 -42.52 -90.88
N LEU A 356 -47.72 -42.08 -91.67
CA LEU A 356 -46.32 -42.48 -91.60
C LEU A 356 -45.47 -41.29 -91.12
N ILE A 357 -44.59 -41.50 -90.14
CA ILE A 357 -43.68 -40.46 -89.64
C ILE A 357 -42.29 -40.66 -90.25
N VAL A 358 -41.70 -39.57 -90.74
CA VAL A 358 -40.37 -39.54 -91.37
C VAL A 358 -39.52 -38.38 -90.84
N GLU A 359 -38.22 -38.40 -91.08
CA GLU A 359 -37.31 -37.36 -90.59
C GLU A 359 -37.51 -36.01 -91.29
N ASN A 360 -37.69 -36.00 -92.62
CA ASN A 360 -37.72 -34.77 -93.42
C ASN A 360 -38.63 -34.87 -94.67
N ILE A 361 -38.87 -33.71 -95.30
CA ILE A 361 -39.80 -33.58 -96.43
C ILE A 361 -39.31 -34.26 -97.71
N ASP A 362 -38.00 -34.38 -97.91
CA ASP A 362 -37.43 -35.05 -99.08
C ASP A 362 -37.76 -36.55 -99.05
N ILE A 363 -37.67 -37.18 -97.87
CA ILE A 363 -38.09 -38.57 -97.66
C ILE A 363 -39.60 -38.71 -97.91
N ALA A 364 -40.41 -37.78 -97.38
CA ALA A 364 -41.86 -37.83 -97.57
C ALA A 364 -42.28 -37.76 -99.05
N THR A 365 -41.64 -36.88 -99.82
CA THR A 365 -41.92 -36.73 -101.26
C THR A 365 -41.37 -37.91 -102.08
N ASP A 366 -40.22 -38.48 -101.72
CA ASP A 366 -39.68 -39.68 -102.36
C ASP A 366 -40.61 -40.89 -102.21
N ILE A 367 -41.14 -41.11 -101.00
CA ILE A 367 -42.12 -42.17 -100.71
C ILE A 367 -43.39 -41.98 -101.53
N LEU A 368 -43.89 -40.74 -101.63
CA LEU A 368 -45.07 -40.41 -102.43
C LEU A 368 -44.83 -40.67 -103.93
N ASN A 369 -43.73 -40.16 -104.48
CA ASN A 369 -43.40 -40.27 -105.91
C ASN A 369 -43.22 -41.73 -106.35
N LYS A 370 -42.65 -42.56 -105.47
CA LYS A 370 -42.46 -44.00 -105.70
C LYS A 370 -43.70 -44.84 -105.36
N ASN A 371 -44.81 -44.22 -104.93
CA ASN A 371 -46.04 -44.87 -104.49
C ASN A 371 -45.82 -45.96 -103.42
N LEU A 372 -44.86 -45.75 -102.51
CA LEU A 372 -44.46 -46.75 -101.50
C LEU A 372 -45.41 -46.80 -100.30
N PHE A 373 -46.22 -45.76 -100.10
CA PHE A 373 -47.21 -45.71 -99.04
C PHE A 373 -48.49 -45.08 -99.57
N SER A 374 -49.63 -45.72 -99.34
CA SER A 374 -50.93 -45.22 -99.81
C SER A 374 -51.55 -44.17 -98.89
N GLY A 375 -50.82 -43.70 -97.87
CA GLY A 375 -51.33 -42.79 -96.84
C GLY A 375 -50.63 -41.46 -96.68
N ASN A 376 -50.93 -40.80 -95.57
CA ASN A 376 -50.38 -39.49 -95.26
C ASN A 376 -49.00 -39.66 -94.63
N ILE A 377 -48.07 -38.78 -94.97
CA ILE A 377 -46.69 -38.83 -94.48
C ILE A 377 -46.43 -37.50 -93.79
N VAL A 378 -45.92 -37.53 -92.57
CA VAL A 378 -45.59 -36.34 -91.79
C VAL A 378 -44.13 -36.38 -91.36
N THR A 379 -43.47 -35.23 -91.40
CA THR A 379 -42.10 -35.10 -90.94
C THR A 379 -42.05 -34.84 -89.42
N LEU A 380 -40.89 -35.07 -88.79
CA LEU A 380 -40.64 -34.65 -87.40
C LEU A 380 -40.85 -33.15 -87.17
N THR A 381 -40.62 -32.33 -88.21
CA THR A 381 -40.78 -30.88 -88.17
C THR A 381 -42.22 -30.40 -88.40
N GLY A 382 -43.14 -31.30 -88.77
CA GLY A 382 -44.56 -31.00 -88.93
C GLY A 382 -44.99 -30.62 -90.35
N GLU A 383 -44.21 -30.92 -91.38
CA GLU A 383 -44.70 -30.87 -92.76
C GLU A 383 -45.52 -32.12 -93.07
N LEU A 384 -46.73 -31.94 -93.61
CA LEU A 384 -47.66 -33.01 -93.94
C LEU A 384 -47.80 -33.16 -95.46
N VAL A 385 -47.52 -34.36 -95.97
CA VAL A 385 -47.74 -34.78 -97.35
C VAL A 385 -48.91 -35.77 -97.39
N SER A 386 -50.02 -35.37 -98.00
CA SER A 386 -51.18 -36.26 -98.16
C SER A 386 -50.94 -37.31 -99.24
N SER A 387 -51.64 -38.45 -99.12
CA SER A 387 -51.71 -39.51 -100.16
C SER A 387 -52.14 -39.02 -101.55
N ARG A 388 -52.69 -37.81 -101.67
CA ARG A 388 -53.12 -37.19 -102.94
C ARG A 388 -52.22 -36.03 -103.38
N GLY A 389 -51.04 -35.88 -102.79
CA GLY A 389 -50.02 -34.91 -103.21
C GLY A 389 -50.21 -33.48 -102.68
N ARG A 390 -51.21 -33.20 -101.85
CA ARG A 390 -51.26 -31.94 -101.09
C ARG A 390 -50.14 -31.92 -100.06
N ILE A 391 -49.30 -30.90 -100.09
CA ILE A 391 -48.25 -30.62 -99.10
C ILE A 391 -48.70 -29.46 -98.23
N THR A 392 -48.48 -29.56 -96.92
CA THR A 392 -48.82 -28.54 -95.93
C THR A 392 -47.62 -28.37 -95.01
N GLY A 393 -47.23 -27.12 -94.74
CA GLY A 393 -46.08 -26.81 -93.91
C GLY A 393 -46.02 -25.32 -93.58
N GLY A 394 -45.05 -24.93 -92.77
CA GLY A 394 -44.91 -23.58 -92.22
C GLY A 394 -45.06 -23.57 -90.70
N GLU A 395 -44.65 -22.47 -90.07
CA GLU A 395 -44.67 -22.34 -88.61
C GLU A 395 -46.03 -21.82 -88.12
N ASN A 396 -46.69 -22.60 -87.28
CA ASN A 396 -47.91 -22.18 -86.59
C ASN A 396 -47.53 -21.40 -85.32
N GLN A 397 -47.67 -20.06 -85.34
CA GLN A 397 -47.48 -19.28 -84.12
C GLN A 397 -48.62 -19.58 -83.13
N LYS A 398 -48.28 -20.29 -82.05
CA LYS A 398 -49.14 -20.60 -80.88
C LYS A 398 -50.42 -21.37 -81.23
N SER A 399 -50.26 -22.59 -81.71
CA SER A 399 -51.37 -23.55 -81.71
C SER A 399 -51.86 -23.83 -80.29
N THR A 400 -53.17 -23.89 -80.12
CA THR A 400 -53.83 -24.21 -78.85
C THR A 400 -53.49 -25.62 -78.36
N ILE A 401 -53.16 -26.52 -79.28
CA ILE A 401 -52.75 -27.90 -78.96
C ILE A 401 -51.38 -27.91 -78.26
N ASN A 402 -50.40 -27.13 -78.75
CA ASN A 402 -49.12 -26.94 -78.06
C ASN A 402 -49.26 -26.35 -76.66
N GLN A 403 -50.22 -25.45 -76.43
CA GLN A 403 -50.49 -24.93 -75.08
C GLN A 403 -51.03 -26.02 -74.14
N ILE A 404 -51.85 -26.95 -74.65
CA ILE A 404 -52.37 -28.09 -73.89
C ILE A 404 -51.25 -29.09 -73.59
N PHE A 405 -50.34 -29.35 -74.54
CA PHE A 405 -49.17 -30.21 -74.31
C PHE A 405 -48.23 -29.63 -73.25
N GLU A 406 -47.85 -28.36 -73.40
CA GLU A 406 -47.01 -27.64 -72.43
C GLU A 406 -47.61 -27.64 -71.03
N ARG A 407 -48.94 -27.44 -70.90
CA ARG A 407 -49.62 -27.51 -69.61
C ARG A 407 -49.56 -28.91 -69.01
N LYS A 408 -49.88 -29.95 -69.80
CA LYS A 408 -49.81 -31.35 -69.33
C LYS A 408 -48.38 -31.78 -68.97
N LYS A 409 -47.37 -31.25 -69.64
CA LYS A 409 -45.96 -31.46 -69.29
C LYS A 409 -45.64 -30.84 -67.92
N LYS A 410 -46.10 -29.61 -67.68
CA LYS A 410 -45.91 -28.88 -66.42
C LYS A 410 -46.70 -29.43 -65.23
N LEU A 411 -47.76 -30.22 -65.47
CA LEU A 411 -48.57 -30.86 -64.42
C LEU A 411 -48.17 -32.33 -64.14
N LYS A 412 -47.33 -32.94 -64.99
CA LYS A 412 -46.84 -34.33 -64.82
C LYS A 412 -45.59 -34.43 -63.93
N PHE A 413 -45.01 -33.28 -63.58
CA PHE A 413 -43.99 -33.10 -62.55
C PHE A 413 -44.60 -32.24 -61.44
#